data_AF-A0A6G2J5U3-F1
#
_entry.id   AF-A0A6G2J5U3-F1
#
_cell.length_a   1.000
_cell.length_b   1.000
_cell.length_c   1.000
_cell.angle_alpha   90.00
_cell.angle_beta   90.00
_cell.angle_gamma   90.00
#
_symmetry.space_group_name_H-M   'P 1'
#
loop_
_entity.id
_entity.type
_entity.pdbx_description
1 polymer ?
#
loop_
_entity_poly.entity_id
_entity_poly.type
_entity_poly.pdbx_seq_one_letter_code
_entity_poly.pdbx_strand_id
1 'polypeptide(L)'
;MMKIEYEGTVWAIDHKYPKPLIDHSLHKLEQHGIDRKDIVLTDAPSNVKVGAIVVDIWPYHLDVGRVRTIRNESFISGTVMTIELKLDDEGNYTD
;
A
#
# COMPACT_ATOMS: atom_id res chain seq x y z
N MET A 1 -5.09 -5.13 -15.11
CA MET A 1 -5.19 -5.09 -13.64
C MET A 1 -6.32 -4.15 -13.24
N MET A 2 -6.99 -4.42 -12.12
CA MET A 2 -8.04 -3.54 -11.58
C MET A 2 -7.40 -2.27 -11.04
N LYS A 3 -7.87 -1.08 -11.43
CA LYS A 3 -7.30 0.18 -10.93
C LYS A 3 -7.77 0.50 -9.52
N ILE A 4 -6.90 1.10 -8.72
CA ILE A 4 -7.24 1.66 -7.41
C ILE A 4 -7.69 3.10 -7.64
N GLU A 5 -8.96 3.38 -7.38
CA GLU A 5 -9.46 4.76 -7.34
C GLU A 5 -8.94 5.44 -6.06
N TYR A 6 -8.28 6.58 -6.18
CA TYR A 6 -7.74 7.33 -5.05
C TYR A 6 -7.68 8.83 -5.36
N GLU A 7 -7.59 9.64 -4.30
CA GLU A 7 -7.31 11.07 -4.39
C GLU A 7 -6.31 11.42 -3.28
N GLY A 8 -5.30 12.22 -3.64
CA GLY A 8 -4.27 12.66 -2.72
C GLY A 8 -3.31 11.53 -2.30
N THR A 9 -2.86 11.58 -1.05
CA THR A 9 -1.80 10.71 -0.54
C THR A 9 -2.25 9.26 -0.39
N VAL A 10 -1.40 8.35 -0.87
CA VAL A 10 -1.45 6.92 -0.57
C VAL A 10 -0.40 6.62 0.50
N TRP A 11 -0.84 6.07 1.62
CA TRP A 11 0.04 5.71 2.73
C TRP A 11 0.47 4.26 2.60
N ALA A 12 1.74 4.00 2.32
CA ALA A 12 2.28 2.65 2.29
C ALA A 12 3.03 2.38 3.60
N ILE A 13 2.56 1.38 4.36
CA ILE A 13 3.08 1.10 5.69
C ILE A 13 4.40 0.34 5.58
N ASP A 14 5.50 1.00 5.96
CA ASP A 14 6.85 0.46 5.90
C ASP A 14 7.44 0.31 7.30
N HIS A 15 7.61 -0.93 7.76
CA HIS A 15 8.25 -1.27 9.02
C HIS A 15 9.77 -1.50 8.89
N LYS A 16 10.42 -0.78 7.97
CA LYS A 16 11.83 -0.94 7.58
C LYS A 16 12.05 -2.26 6.85
N TYR A 17 11.16 -2.56 5.91
CA TYR A 17 11.23 -3.77 5.11
C TYR A 17 12.46 -3.78 4.19
N PRO A 18 12.91 -4.96 3.75
CA PRO A 18 13.98 -5.07 2.77
C PRO A 18 13.66 -4.30 1.49
N LYS A 19 14.65 -3.62 0.94
CA LYS A 19 14.51 -2.83 -0.30
C LYS A 19 13.83 -3.60 -1.47
N PRO A 20 14.12 -4.88 -1.73
CA PRO A 20 13.42 -5.63 -2.79
C PRO A 20 11.90 -5.69 -2.60
N LEU A 21 11.42 -5.87 -1.37
CA LEU A 21 9.99 -5.90 -1.07
C LEU A 21 9.36 -4.51 -1.30
N ILE A 22 10.01 -3.45 -0.82
CA ILE A 22 9.53 -2.07 -1.02
C ILE A 22 9.49 -1.70 -2.50
N ASP A 23 10.57 -1.95 -3.24
CA ASP A 23 10.65 -1.61 -4.66
C ASP A 23 9.58 -2.35 -5.47
N HIS A 24 9.38 -3.64 -5.19
CA HIS A 24 8.34 -4.43 -5.87
C HIS A 24 6.91 -4.01 -5.46
N SER A 25 6.69 -3.70 -4.19
CA SER A 25 5.39 -3.19 -3.71
C SER A 25 4.98 -1.91 -4.44
N LEU A 26 5.91 -0.97 -4.56
CA LEU A 26 5.67 0.31 -5.25
C LEU A 26 5.39 0.09 -6.74
N HIS A 27 6.15 -0.79 -7.38
CA HIS A 27 5.90 -1.18 -8.78
C HIS A 27 4.51 -1.79 -8.97
N LYS A 28 4.07 -2.69 -8.07
CA LYS A 28 2.70 -3.23 -8.13
C LYS A 28 1.65 -2.14 -7.95
N LEU A 29 1.82 -1.20 -7.01
CA LEU A 29 0.89 -0.07 -6.84
C LEU A 29 0.81 0.81 -8.10
N GLU A 30 1.94 1.06 -8.76
CA GLU A 30 2.01 1.78 -10.05
C GLU A 30 1.24 1.04 -11.16
N GLN A 31 1.37 -0.29 -11.26
CA GLN A 31 0.59 -1.12 -12.18
C GLN A 31 -0.92 -1.07 -11.91
N HIS A 32 -1.32 -0.79 -10.66
CA HIS A 32 -2.69 -0.57 -10.23
C HIS A 32 -3.15 0.90 -10.35
N GLY A 33 -2.32 1.76 -10.96
CA GLY A 33 -2.69 3.12 -11.34
C GLY A 33 -2.37 4.19 -10.30
N ILE A 34 -1.61 3.88 -9.26
CA ILE A 34 -1.16 4.85 -8.26
C ILE A 34 0.11 5.55 -8.76
N ASP A 35 0.12 6.88 -8.77
CA ASP A 35 1.33 7.65 -9.08
C ASP A 35 2.33 7.55 -7.93
N ARG A 36 3.57 7.19 -8.24
CA ARG A 36 4.68 7.07 -7.29
C ARG A 36 4.86 8.30 -6.41
N LYS A 37 4.63 9.50 -6.96
CA LYS A 37 4.79 10.76 -6.22
C LYS A 37 3.76 10.93 -5.10
N ASP A 38 2.63 10.24 -5.20
CA ASP A 38 1.54 10.32 -4.23
C ASP A 38 1.71 9.29 -3.10
N ILE A 39 2.67 8.36 -3.24
CA ILE A 39 2.96 7.34 -2.24
C ILE A 39 3.91 7.88 -1.18
N VAL A 40 3.50 7.81 0.08
CA VAL A 40 4.33 8.10 1.24
C VAL A 40 4.59 6.81 2.01
N LEU A 41 5.86 6.40 2.08
CA LEU A 41 6.32 5.32 2.93
C LEU A 41 6.49 5.83 4.36
N THR A 42 5.86 5.16 5.32
CA THR A 42 5.95 5.50 6.75
C THR A 42 5.48 4.35 7.62
N ASP A 43 5.99 4.23 8.85
CA ASP A 43 5.47 3.33 9.87
C ASP A 43 4.34 3.96 10.70
N ALA A 44 4.17 5.28 10.61
CA ALA A 44 3.22 6.07 11.39
C ALA A 44 2.59 7.18 10.53
N PRO A 45 1.56 6.86 9.72
CA PRO A 45 0.83 7.86 8.95
C PRO A 45 0.31 8.99 9.83
N SER A 46 0.49 10.24 9.40
CA SER A 46 0.03 11.42 10.12
C SER A 46 -0.97 12.22 9.29
N ASN A 47 -1.95 12.83 9.95
CA ASN A 47 -2.99 13.64 9.31
C ASN A 47 -3.77 12.91 8.19
N VAL A 48 -3.92 11.59 8.32
CA VAL A 48 -4.70 10.73 7.41
C VAL A 48 -6.14 11.26 7.29
N LYS A 49 -6.73 11.17 6.11
CA LYS A 49 -8.09 11.64 5.83
C LYS A 49 -9.03 10.47 5.55
N VAL A 50 -10.32 10.66 5.86
CA VAL A 50 -11.36 9.73 5.40
C VAL A 50 -11.35 9.70 3.88
N GLY A 51 -11.41 8.50 3.30
CA GLY A 51 -11.29 8.28 1.86
C GLY A 51 -9.86 8.00 1.37
N ALA A 52 -8.82 8.30 2.17
CA ALA A 52 -7.44 8.02 1.80
C ALA A 52 -7.20 6.51 1.64
N ILE A 53 -6.25 6.16 0.77
CA ILE A 53 -5.77 4.79 0.63
C ILE A 53 -4.62 4.57 1.61
N VAL A 54 -4.69 3.44 2.31
CA VAL A 54 -3.62 2.92 3.16
C VAL A 54 -3.30 1.51 2.66
N VAL A 55 -2.02 1.20 2.50
CA VAL A 55 -1.52 -0.06 1.98
C VAL A 55 -0.65 -0.69 3.04
N ASP A 56 -1.08 -1.82 3.59
CA ASP A 56 -0.25 -2.65 4.44
C ASP A 56 0.63 -3.55 3.57
N ILE A 57 1.94 -3.49 3.76
CA ILE A 57 2.92 -4.26 2.99
C ILE A 57 3.21 -5.58 3.72
N TRP A 58 2.95 -6.70 3.05
CA TRP A 58 3.34 -8.04 3.50
C TRP A 58 4.28 -8.70 2.48
N PRO A 59 5.08 -9.69 2.89
CA PRO A 59 6.02 -10.36 1.97
C PRO A 59 5.37 -11.02 0.74
N TYR A 60 4.09 -11.39 0.81
CA TYR A 60 3.40 -12.13 -0.25
C TYR A 60 2.20 -11.39 -0.84
N HIS A 61 1.84 -10.24 -0.26
CA HIS A 61 0.70 -9.46 -0.73
C HIS A 61 0.71 -8.04 -0.20
N LEU A 62 -0.09 -7.18 -0.82
CA LEU A 62 -0.45 -5.85 -0.33
C LEU A 62 -1.92 -5.85 0.04
N ASP A 63 -2.25 -5.41 1.25
CA ASP A 63 -3.64 -5.17 1.64
C ASP A 63 -3.96 -3.69 1.42
N VAL A 64 -4.78 -3.41 0.40
CA VAL A 64 -5.20 -2.05 0.06
C VAL A 64 -6.48 -1.75 0.82
N GLY A 65 -6.40 -0.86 1.79
CA GLY A 65 -7.51 -0.35 2.57
C GLY A 65 -7.91 1.07 2.16
N ARG A 66 -9.20 1.40 2.33
CA ARG A 66 -9.68 2.78 2.26
C ARG A 66 -10.20 3.21 3.63
N VAL A 67 -9.72 4.35 4.11
CA VAL A 67 -10.12 4.89 5.42
C VAL A 67 -11.60 5.25 5.42
N ARG A 68 -12.36 4.67 6.35
CA ARG A 68 -13.81 4.87 6.49
C ARG A 68 -14.16 5.83 7.63
N THR A 69 -13.38 5.80 8.70
CA THR A 69 -13.59 6.68 9.87
C THR A 69 -12.26 6.92 10.57
N ILE A 70 -12.17 8.06 11.27
CA ILE A 70 -11.05 8.41 12.14
C ILE A 70 -11.61 8.64 13.55
N ARG A 71 -10.98 8.07 14.56
CA ARG A 71 -11.36 8.20 15.98
C ARG A 71 -10.11 8.18 16.84
N ASN A 72 -9.97 9.16 17.73
CA ASN A 72 -8.86 9.25 18.69
C ASN A 72 -7.49 9.05 18.02
N GLU A 73 -7.24 9.78 16.92
CA GLU A 73 -5.99 9.72 16.12
C GLU A 73 -5.71 8.40 15.39
N SER A 74 -6.54 7.37 15.60
CA SER A 74 -6.53 6.13 14.82
C SER A 74 -7.50 6.21 13.64
N PHE A 75 -7.13 5.63 12.51
CA PHE A 75 -8.03 5.41 11.38
C PHE A 75 -8.52 3.95 11.36
N ILE A 76 -9.74 3.76 10.86
CA ILE A 76 -10.29 2.43 10.57
C ILE A 76 -10.50 2.38 9.07
N SER A 77 -9.78 1.47 8.41
CA SER A 77 -9.92 1.19 6.98
C SER A 77 -10.82 -0.03 6.76
N GLY A 78 -11.44 -0.09 5.58
CA GLY A 78 -12.00 -1.33 5.06
C GLY A 78 -11.23 -1.75 3.81
N THR A 79 -11.06 -3.06 3.64
CA THR A 79 -10.38 -3.64 2.48
C THR A 79 -11.07 -3.22 1.18
N VAL A 80 -10.26 -2.75 0.24
CA VAL A 80 -10.62 -2.47 -1.15
C VAL A 80 -10.25 -3.67 -2.01
N MET A 81 -9.00 -4.13 -1.87
CA MET A 81 -8.48 -5.30 -2.56
C MET A 81 -7.19 -5.80 -1.90
N THR A 82 -6.80 -7.02 -2.28
CA THR A 82 -5.49 -7.58 -1.97
C THR A 82 -4.73 -7.80 -3.28
N ILE A 83 -3.47 -7.36 -3.34
CA ILE A 83 -2.58 -7.54 -4.50
C ILE A 83 -1.54 -8.59 -4.14
N GLU A 84 -1.44 -9.65 -4.92
CA GLU A 84 -0.42 -10.70 -4.69
C GLU A 84 0.97 -10.21 -5.10
N LEU A 85 1.97 -10.51 -4.27
CA LEU A 85 3.39 -10.37 -4.60
C LEU A 85 3.97 -11.77 -4.83
N LYS A 86 4.45 -12.02 -6.04
CA LYS A 86 4.96 -13.34 -6.43
C LYS A 86 6.46 -13.40 -6.23
N LEU A 87 6.93 -14.59 -5.87
CA LEU A 87 8.34 -14.93 -5.80
C LEU A 87 8.65 -16.01 -6.83
N ASP A 88 9.84 -15.98 -7.40
CA ASP A 88 10.41 -17.14 -8.10
C ASP A 88 10.93 -18.20 -7.11
N ASP A 89 11.46 -19.30 -7.64
CA ASP A 89 12.03 -20.41 -6.86
C ASP A 89 13.27 -19.98 -6.04
N GLU A 90 13.89 -18.86 -6.37
CA GLU A 90 15.05 -18.29 -5.67
C GLU A 90 14.65 -17.27 -4.59
N GLY A 91 13.36 -16.94 -4.48
CA GLY A 91 12.85 -15.97 -3.53
C GLY A 91 12.95 -14.51 -3.99
N ASN A 92 13.16 -14.27 -5.29
CA ASN A 92 13.14 -12.93 -5.86
C ASN A 92 11.72 -12.55 -6.27
N TYR A 93 11.36 -11.28 -6.06
CA TYR A 93 10.06 -10.77 -6.49
C TYR A 93 9.94 -10.73 -8.01
N THR A 94 8.81 -11.23 -8.53
CA THR A 94 8.51 -11.32 -9.96
C THR A 94 7.12 -10.79 -10.28
N ASP A 95 6.92 -10.38 -11.54
CA ASP A 95 5.67 -9.78 -12.00
C ASP A 95 4.55 -10.77 -12.34
#